data_AF-A0A7S3T6G4-F1
#
_entry.id   AF-A0A7S3T6G4-F1
#
_cell.length_a   1.000
_cell.length_b   1.000
_cell.length_c   1.000
_cell.angle_alpha   90.00
_cell.angle_beta   90.00
_cell.angle_gamma   90.00
#
_symmetry.space_group_name_H-M   'P 1'
#
loop_
_entity.id
_entity.type
_entity.pdbx_description
1 polymer ?
#
loop_
_entity_poly.entity_id
_entity_poly.type
_entity_poly.pdbx_seq_one_letter_code
_entity_poly.pdbx_strand_id
1 'polypeptide(L)'
;GQRVLALVAPLAATYLAVGAVSFVAPPRQSAAPARQLATMEASLSAAAPMAAAMGLLALPEASHAMGWEAAVVGPLGLINTGLNAYKFCLGIYALMSWLFAFGILEQGNEIVQKVQGALSSIIDPVLNPLRALIPALFGFDISFMVLWFVLEQAQAAAVGIALGALTWNAASSMDYYY
;
A
#
# COMPACT_ATOMS: atom_id res chain seq x y z
N GLY A 1 22.45 -15.79 6.19
CA GLY A 1 21.69 -16.46 5.11
C GLY A 1 20.24 -16.71 5.51
N GLN A 2 19.92 -17.89 6.07
CA GLN A 2 18.53 -18.32 6.33
C GLN A 2 17.80 -17.53 7.45
N ARG A 3 18.53 -16.94 8.40
CA ARG A 3 17.93 -16.14 9.50
C ARG A 3 17.34 -14.80 9.06
N VAL A 4 17.82 -14.23 7.95
CA VAL A 4 17.32 -12.96 7.39
C VAL A 4 15.96 -13.16 6.72
N LEU A 5 15.79 -14.26 5.98
CA LEU A 5 14.50 -14.66 5.39
C LEU A 5 13.43 -14.92 6.47
N ALA A 6 13.82 -15.45 7.63
CA ALA A 6 12.90 -15.73 8.74
C ALA A 6 12.40 -14.46 9.46
N LEU A 7 13.16 -13.36 9.45
CA LEU A 7 12.82 -12.09 10.10
C LEU A 7 12.03 -11.15 9.20
N VAL A 8 12.22 -11.21 7.87
CA VAL A 8 11.53 -10.33 6.91
C VAL A 8 10.20 -10.92 6.43
N ALA A 9 10.08 -12.25 6.34
CA ALA A 9 8.84 -12.95 5.97
C ALA A 9 7.60 -12.55 6.79
N PRO A 10 7.65 -12.39 8.14
CA PRO A 10 6.46 -12.02 8.91
C PRO A 10 6.00 -10.58 8.63
N LEU A 11 6.91 -9.63 8.35
CA LEU A 11 6.56 -8.24 8.05
C LEU A 11 5.81 -8.10 6.71
N ALA A 12 6.18 -8.90 5.70
CA ALA A 12 5.45 -8.97 4.43
C ALA A 12 4.08 -9.67 4.57
N ALA A 13 3.97 -10.66 5.47
CA ALA A 13 2.73 -11.39 5.73
C ALA A 13 1.69 -10.55 6.49
N THR A 14 2.11 -9.64 7.37
CA THR A 14 1.19 -8.77 8.12
C THR A 14 0.38 -7.84 7.22
N TYR A 15 0.93 -7.42 6.06
CA TYR A 15 0.19 -6.61 5.08
C TYR A 15 -0.88 -7.39 4.29
N LEU A 16 -0.79 -8.72 4.25
CA LEU A 16 -1.72 -9.60 3.53
C LEU A 16 -2.85 -10.18 4.41
N ALA A 17 -2.76 -10.06 5.74
CA ALA A 17 -3.63 -10.76 6.69
C ALA A 17 -4.85 -9.96 7.19
N VAL A 18 -5.13 -8.76 6.65
CA VAL A 18 -6.35 -8.01 6.96
C VAL A 18 -7.51 -8.60 6.16
N GLY A 19 -8.07 -9.72 6.61
CA GLY A 19 -9.22 -10.31 5.93
C GLY A 19 -9.62 -11.73 6.32
N ALA A 20 -9.78 -12.04 7.61
CA ALA A 20 -10.63 -13.16 8.04
C ALA A 20 -10.92 -13.09 9.55
N VAL A 21 -12.12 -12.60 9.91
CA VAL A 21 -12.68 -12.81 11.25
C VAL A 21 -13.82 -13.82 11.10
N SER A 22 -13.62 -15.04 11.60
CA SER A 22 -14.66 -16.08 11.63
C SER A 22 -15.18 -16.23 13.06
N PHE A 23 -16.50 -16.07 13.22
CA PHE A 23 -17.24 -16.16 14.48
C PHE A 23 -17.37 -17.63 14.94
N VAL A 24 -17.02 -17.94 16.19
CA VAL A 24 -17.14 -19.27 16.81
C VAL A 24 -18.18 -19.21 17.93
N ALA A 25 -19.19 -20.07 17.87
CA ALA A 25 -20.28 -20.14 18.86
C ALA A 25 -19.83 -20.79 20.20
N PRO A 26 -20.38 -20.38 21.36
CA PRO A 26 -19.89 -20.84 22.66
C PRO A 26 -20.49 -22.21 23.08
N PRO A 27 -19.70 -23.14 23.63
CA PRO A 27 -20.24 -24.40 24.19
C PRO A 27 -20.60 -24.29 25.69
N ARG A 28 -21.58 -25.11 26.12
CA ARG A 28 -22.10 -25.19 27.51
C ARG A 28 -21.01 -25.50 28.55
N GLN A 29 -21.08 -24.79 29.67
CA GLN A 29 -20.17 -24.89 30.82
C GLN A 29 -20.54 -26.06 31.75
N SER A 30 -19.74 -27.12 31.76
CA SER A 30 -19.75 -28.11 32.86
C SER A 30 -18.46 -28.95 32.90
N ALA A 31 -17.42 -28.47 33.62
CA ALA A 31 -16.34 -29.22 34.31
C ALA A 31 -15.21 -28.23 34.74
N ALA A 32 -15.05 -27.97 36.05
CA ALA A 32 -14.67 -26.64 36.56
C ALA A 32 -13.32 -26.45 37.31
N PRO A 33 -12.29 -27.32 37.22
CA PRO A 33 -10.94 -26.81 37.58
C PRO A 33 -9.80 -27.20 36.63
N ALA A 34 -9.67 -28.46 36.24
CA ALA A 34 -8.54 -28.93 35.42
C ALA A 34 -8.54 -28.35 33.99
N ARG A 35 -9.74 -28.15 33.42
CA ARG A 35 -9.87 -27.52 32.10
C ARG A 35 -9.55 -26.03 32.16
N GLN A 36 -9.80 -25.39 33.30
CA GLN A 36 -9.55 -23.96 33.51
C GLN A 36 -8.04 -23.67 33.58
N LEU A 37 -7.29 -24.53 34.28
CA LEU A 37 -5.82 -24.51 34.30
C LEU A 37 -5.24 -24.78 32.90
N ALA A 38 -5.75 -25.79 32.18
CA ALA A 38 -5.31 -26.06 30.80
C ALA A 38 -5.64 -24.92 29.82
N THR A 39 -6.81 -24.26 29.96
CA THR A 39 -7.15 -23.08 29.16
C THR A 39 -6.34 -21.85 29.55
N MET A 40 -5.90 -21.74 30.81
CA MET A 40 -5.01 -20.67 31.28
C MET A 40 -3.58 -20.88 30.77
N GLU A 41 -3.04 -22.10 30.81
CA GLU A 41 -1.73 -22.39 30.21
C GLU A 41 -1.76 -22.21 28.69
N ALA A 42 -2.84 -22.60 28.02
CA ALA A 42 -3.03 -22.36 26.60
C ALA A 42 -3.17 -20.86 26.28
N SER A 43 -3.86 -20.07 27.12
CA SER A 43 -4.00 -18.62 26.91
C SER A 43 -2.72 -17.85 27.23
N LEU A 44 -1.94 -18.28 28.23
CA LEU A 44 -0.62 -17.73 28.55
C LEU A 44 0.41 -18.10 27.47
N SER A 45 0.37 -19.32 26.94
CA SER A 45 1.21 -19.75 25.81
C SER A 45 0.83 -19.04 24.51
N ALA A 46 -0.46 -18.76 24.28
CA ALA A 46 -0.94 -17.94 23.16
C ALA A 46 -0.66 -16.44 23.36
N ALA A 47 -0.55 -15.96 24.61
CA ALA A 47 -0.16 -14.59 24.94
C ALA A 47 1.37 -14.38 24.93
N ALA A 48 2.17 -15.43 25.09
CA ALA A 48 3.63 -15.37 25.04
C ALA A 48 4.20 -14.71 23.76
N PRO A 49 3.72 -15.00 22.54
CA PRO A 49 4.18 -14.28 21.34
C PRO A 49 3.81 -12.79 21.36
N MET A 50 2.65 -12.42 21.89
CA MET A 50 2.22 -11.02 22.03
C MET A 50 3.04 -10.28 23.10
N ALA A 51 3.33 -10.94 24.22
CA ALA A 51 4.14 -10.40 25.31
C ALA A 51 5.62 -10.28 24.92
N ALA A 52 6.14 -11.24 24.15
CA ALA A 52 7.47 -11.16 23.56
C ALA A 52 7.56 -10.03 22.50
N ALA A 53 6.53 -9.89 21.65
CA ALA A 53 6.43 -8.78 20.71
C ALA A 53 6.32 -7.42 21.42
N MET A 54 5.57 -7.34 22.51
CA MET A 54 5.48 -6.13 23.35
C MET A 54 6.77 -5.82 24.09
N GLY A 55 7.49 -6.85 24.58
CA GLY A 55 8.80 -6.68 25.19
C GLY A 55 9.83 -6.15 24.20
N LEU A 56 9.76 -6.58 22.94
CA LEU A 56 10.60 -6.05 21.85
C LEU A 56 10.25 -4.59 21.50
N LEU A 57 8.97 -4.22 21.59
CA LEU A 57 8.46 -2.86 21.35
C LEU A 57 8.82 -1.88 22.49
N ALA A 58 9.08 -2.39 23.70
CA ALA A 58 9.33 -1.61 24.91
C ALA A 58 10.83 -1.34 25.20
N LEU A 59 11.75 -1.83 24.35
CA LEU A 59 13.17 -1.54 24.47
C LEU A 59 13.44 -0.05 24.17
N PRO A 60 14.11 0.72 25.04
CA PRO A 60 14.38 2.16 24.86
C PRO A 60 15.11 2.49 23.55
N GLU A 61 15.89 1.54 23.03
CA GLU A 61 16.63 1.66 21.77
C GLU A 61 15.72 1.64 20.53
N ALA A 62 14.51 1.08 20.66
CA ALA A 62 13.47 1.15 19.64
C ALA A 62 12.87 2.56 19.48
N SER A 63 13.05 3.45 20.47
CA SER A 63 12.57 4.84 20.40
C SER A 63 13.47 5.78 19.58
N HIS A 64 14.70 5.34 19.24
CA HIS A 64 15.58 6.00 18.25
C HIS A 64 15.50 5.37 16.85
N ALA A 65 14.70 4.31 16.66
CA ALA A 65 14.65 3.50 15.44
C ALA A 65 13.83 4.12 14.28
N MET A 66 13.77 5.46 14.21
CA MET A 66 13.58 6.16 12.96
C MET A 66 14.94 6.72 12.57
N GLY A 67 15.79 5.88 11.98
CA GLY A 67 17.00 6.36 11.35
C GLY A 67 16.66 7.25 10.14
N TRP A 68 17.67 7.55 9.33
CA TRP A 68 17.48 8.33 8.11
C TRP A 68 16.47 7.70 7.14
N GLU A 69 16.21 6.40 7.25
CA GLU A 69 15.20 5.69 6.47
C GLU A 69 13.79 6.22 6.72
N ALA A 70 13.44 6.69 7.91
CA ALA A 70 12.11 7.26 8.17
C ALA A 70 11.89 8.56 7.39
N ALA A 71 12.95 9.36 7.24
CA ALA A 71 12.95 10.58 6.43
C ALA A 71 12.83 10.29 4.92
N VAL A 72 13.09 9.05 4.48
CA VAL A 72 12.95 8.61 3.09
C VAL A 72 11.62 7.90 2.87
N VAL A 73 11.33 6.86 3.66
CA VAL A 73 10.19 5.97 3.52
C VAL A 73 8.87 6.72 3.78
N GLY A 74 8.81 7.59 4.79
CA GLY A 74 7.60 8.34 5.13
C GLY A 74 7.11 9.22 3.98
N PRO A 75 7.94 10.17 3.48
CA PRO A 75 7.57 11.01 2.34
C PRO A 75 7.28 10.22 1.06
N LEU A 76 8.06 9.19 0.75
CA LEU A 76 7.79 8.33 -0.41
C LEU A 76 6.44 7.63 -0.31
N GLY A 77 6.05 7.18 0.88
CA GLY A 77 4.73 6.62 1.14
C GLY A 77 3.60 7.62 0.88
N LEU A 78 3.77 8.87 1.34
CA LEU A 78 2.80 9.94 1.09
C LEU A 78 2.66 10.24 -0.41
N ILE A 79 3.80 10.34 -1.12
CA ILE A 79 3.82 10.54 -2.57
C ILE A 79 3.13 9.38 -3.27
N ASN A 80 3.42 8.13 -2.89
CA ASN A 80 2.81 6.95 -3.50
C ASN A 80 1.28 6.95 -3.33
N THR A 81 0.79 7.35 -2.15
CA THR A 81 -0.65 7.54 -1.89
C THR A 81 -1.25 8.61 -2.80
N GLY A 82 -0.59 9.76 -2.95
CA GLY A 82 -1.02 10.82 -3.85
C GLY A 82 -1.07 10.38 -5.32
N LEU A 83 -0.05 9.63 -5.76
CA LEU A 83 0.00 9.06 -7.11
C LEU A 83 -1.11 8.03 -7.35
N ASN A 84 -1.46 7.22 -6.35
CA ASN A 84 -2.61 6.31 -6.46
C ASN A 84 -3.94 7.06 -6.62
N ALA A 85 -4.15 8.14 -5.87
CA ALA A 85 -5.33 8.99 -6.04
C ALA A 85 -5.34 9.65 -7.43
N TYR A 86 -4.19 10.13 -7.91
CA TYR A 86 -4.07 10.68 -9.26
C TYR A 86 -4.38 9.64 -10.34
N LYS A 87 -3.83 8.41 -10.24
CA LYS A 87 -4.13 7.30 -11.16
C LYS A 87 -5.62 6.96 -11.17
N PHE A 88 -6.29 7.00 -10.01
CA PHE A 88 -7.73 6.79 -9.94
C PHE A 88 -8.49 7.85 -10.77
N CYS A 89 -8.18 9.13 -10.60
CA CYS A 89 -8.74 10.21 -11.42
C CYS A 89 -8.41 10.04 -12.92
N LEU A 90 -7.17 9.71 -13.25
CA LEU A 90 -6.72 9.42 -14.61
C LEU A 90 -7.52 8.28 -15.24
N GLY A 91 -7.80 7.23 -14.47
CA GLY A 91 -8.61 6.09 -14.90
C GLY A 91 -10.04 6.50 -15.22
N ILE A 92 -10.70 7.27 -14.35
CA ILE A 92 -12.05 7.79 -14.62
C ILE A 92 -12.03 8.69 -15.86
N TYR A 93 -11.03 9.55 -15.99
CA TYR A 93 -10.90 10.45 -17.14
C TYR A 93 -10.72 9.69 -18.47
N ALA A 94 -9.89 8.65 -18.47
CA ALA A 94 -9.73 7.76 -19.63
C ALA A 94 -11.02 7.01 -19.97
N LEU A 95 -11.72 6.48 -18.96
CA LEU A 95 -13.03 5.85 -19.13
C LEU A 95 -14.04 6.82 -19.74
N MET A 96 -14.12 8.07 -19.24
CA MET A 96 -14.99 9.10 -19.83
C MET A 96 -14.68 9.32 -21.32
N SER A 97 -13.41 9.32 -21.73
CA SER A 97 -13.04 9.44 -23.14
C SER A 97 -13.66 8.34 -24.01
N TRP A 98 -13.70 7.09 -23.51
CA TRP A 98 -14.29 5.96 -24.22
C TRP A 98 -15.81 6.00 -24.21
N LEU A 99 -16.38 6.41 -23.09
CA LEU A 99 -17.83 6.57 -22.97
C LEU A 99 -18.35 7.65 -23.92
N PHE A 100 -17.60 8.74 -24.13
CA PHE A 100 -17.93 9.72 -25.16
C PHE A 100 -17.73 9.16 -26.58
N ALA A 101 -16.62 8.45 -26.83
CA ALA A 101 -16.34 7.87 -28.14
C ALA A 101 -17.40 6.84 -28.59
N PHE A 102 -17.95 6.08 -27.65
CA PHE A 102 -19.03 5.11 -27.90
C PHE A 102 -20.44 5.71 -27.81
N GLY A 103 -20.58 7.03 -27.60
CA GLY A 103 -21.88 7.69 -27.48
C GLY A 103 -22.69 7.26 -26.25
N ILE A 104 -22.06 6.67 -25.24
CA ILE A 104 -22.71 6.26 -23.99
C ILE A 104 -23.00 7.47 -23.10
N LEU A 105 -22.08 8.44 -23.10
CA LEU A 105 -22.26 9.71 -22.41
C LEU A 105 -22.57 10.84 -23.39
N GLU A 106 -23.54 11.67 -23.03
CA GLU A 106 -23.89 12.87 -23.78
C GLU A 106 -23.22 14.10 -23.15
N GLN A 107 -22.58 14.93 -23.97
CA GLN A 107 -21.94 16.16 -23.49
C GLN A 107 -22.94 17.19 -22.96
N GLY A 108 -24.22 17.11 -23.32
CA GLY A 108 -25.27 18.01 -22.81
C GLY A 108 -25.62 17.83 -21.34
N ASN A 109 -25.20 16.74 -20.70
CA ASN A 109 -25.52 16.48 -19.30
C ASN A 109 -24.63 17.32 -18.36
N GLU A 110 -25.26 18.16 -17.54
CA GLU A 110 -24.57 19.07 -16.63
C GLU A 110 -23.66 18.34 -15.62
N ILE A 111 -24.07 17.17 -15.13
CA ILE A 111 -23.27 16.37 -14.19
C ILE A 111 -22.01 15.86 -14.90
N VAL A 112 -22.17 15.35 -16.12
CA VAL A 112 -21.06 14.84 -16.94
C VAL A 112 -20.06 15.97 -17.22
N GLN A 113 -20.53 17.17 -17.59
CA GLN A 113 -19.66 18.32 -17.82
C GLN A 113 -18.90 18.74 -16.56
N LYS A 114 -19.56 18.77 -15.40
CA LYS A 114 -18.91 19.11 -14.12
C LYS A 114 -17.80 18.12 -13.76
N VAL A 115 -18.08 16.83 -13.88
CA VAL A 115 -17.08 15.77 -13.61
C VAL A 115 -15.93 15.87 -14.60
N GLN A 116 -16.24 16.01 -15.90
CA GLN A 116 -15.23 16.16 -16.94
C GLN A 116 -14.34 17.37 -16.70
N GLY A 117 -14.92 18.52 -16.33
CA GLY A 117 -14.19 19.75 -16.03
C GLY A 117 -13.30 19.64 -14.79
N ALA A 118 -13.79 18.98 -13.74
CA ALA A 118 -12.98 18.71 -12.55
C ALA A 118 -11.79 17.81 -12.88
N LEU A 119 -12.02 16.71 -13.60
CA LEU A 119 -10.96 15.77 -13.98
C LEU A 119 -9.97 16.40 -14.96
N SER A 120 -10.44 17.11 -15.98
CA SER A 120 -9.56 17.76 -16.96
C SER A 120 -8.65 18.80 -16.29
N SER A 121 -9.15 19.55 -15.30
CA SER A 121 -8.33 20.51 -14.55
C SER A 121 -7.15 19.88 -13.81
N ILE A 122 -7.28 18.60 -13.41
CA ILE A 122 -6.25 17.84 -12.71
C ILE A 122 -5.33 17.12 -13.71
N ILE A 123 -5.91 16.52 -14.76
CA ILE A 123 -5.22 15.57 -15.63
C ILE A 123 -4.57 16.24 -16.85
N ASP A 124 -5.25 17.19 -17.49
CA ASP A 124 -4.79 17.80 -18.74
C ASP A 124 -3.45 18.55 -18.64
N PRO A 125 -3.08 19.22 -17.53
CA PRO A 125 -1.76 19.85 -17.41
C PRO A 125 -0.59 18.89 -17.63
N VAL A 126 -0.77 17.61 -17.27
CA VAL A 126 0.26 16.56 -17.44
C VAL A 126 0.02 15.77 -18.73
N LEU A 127 -1.25 15.55 -19.09
CA LEU A 127 -1.62 14.71 -20.22
C LEU A 127 -1.49 15.42 -21.58
N ASN A 128 -1.78 16.72 -21.68
CA ASN A 128 -1.71 17.47 -22.94
C ASN A 128 -0.31 17.51 -23.55
N PRO A 129 0.79 17.71 -22.79
CA PRO A 129 2.14 17.56 -23.31
C PRO A 129 2.38 16.18 -23.95
N LEU A 130 1.85 15.11 -23.34
CA LEU A 130 1.97 13.76 -23.88
C LEU A 130 1.13 13.59 -25.16
N ARG A 131 -0.08 14.15 -25.22
CA ARG A 131 -0.92 14.18 -26.43
C ARG A 131 -0.27 14.91 -27.60
N ALA A 132 0.54 15.94 -27.32
CA ALA A 132 1.28 16.65 -28.36
C ALA A 132 2.39 15.78 -28.99
N LEU A 133 2.91 14.80 -28.25
CA LEU A 133 3.96 13.90 -28.71
C LEU A 133 3.41 12.60 -29.31
N ILE A 134 2.26 12.13 -28.83
CA ILE A 134 1.67 10.84 -29.17
C ILE A 134 0.41 11.07 -30.01
N PRO A 135 0.42 10.73 -31.31
CA PRO A 135 -0.78 10.80 -32.15
C PRO A 135 -1.89 9.90 -31.59
N ALA A 136 -3.14 10.37 -31.66
CA ALA A 136 -4.30 9.53 -31.33
C ALA A 136 -4.40 8.36 -32.31
N LEU A 137 -4.62 7.15 -31.79
CA LEU A 137 -4.79 5.95 -32.61
C LEU A 137 -6.27 5.61 -32.70
N PHE A 138 -6.82 5.53 -33.91
CA PHE A 138 -8.24 5.17 -34.15
C PHE A 138 -9.26 6.04 -33.39
N GLY A 139 -8.94 7.32 -33.17
CA GLY A 139 -9.78 8.22 -32.38
C GLY A 139 -9.75 7.97 -30.87
N PHE A 140 -8.89 7.06 -30.41
CA PHE A 140 -8.70 6.70 -29.02
C PHE A 140 -7.46 7.40 -28.44
N ASP A 141 -7.60 7.90 -27.22
CA ASP A 141 -6.49 8.52 -26.51
C ASP A 141 -5.55 7.43 -25.98
N ILE A 142 -4.33 7.35 -26.52
CA ILE A 142 -3.29 6.43 -26.05
C ILE A 142 -2.36 7.11 -25.04
N SER A 143 -2.36 8.45 -25.00
CA SER A 143 -1.47 9.22 -24.13
C SER A 143 -1.69 8.90 -22.66
N PHE A 144 -2.93 8.59 -22.26
CA PHE A 144 -3.22 8.22 -20.86
C PHE A 144 -2.56 6.90 -20.48
N MET A 145 -2.43 5.93 -21.40
CA MET A 145 -1.77 4.65 -21.12
C MET A 145 -0.27 4.86 -20.89
N VAL A 146 0.34 5.75 -21.69
CA VAL A 146 1.75 6.13 -21.51
C VAL A 146 1.94 6.86 -20.18
N LEU A 147 1.05 7.80 -19.84
CA LEU A 147 1.09 8.46 -18.54
C LEU A 147 0.94 7.45 -17.40
N TRP A 148 -0.02 6.52 -17.50
CA TRP A 148 -0.21 5.46 -16.53
C TRP A 148 1.07 4.65 -16.34
N PHE A 149 1.70 4.21 -17.43
CA PHE A 149 2.96 3.48 -17.39
C PHE A 149 4.07 4.29 -16.69
N VAL A 150 4.24 5.57 -17.02
CA VAL A 150 5.23 6.43 -16.36
C VAL A 150 4.99 6.54 -14.85
N LEU A 151 3.73 6.64 -14.42
CA LEU A 151 3.37 6.66 -13.01
C LEU A 151 3.69 5.33 -12.32
N GLU A 152 3.41 4.19 -12.96
CA GLU A 152 3.81 2.88 -12.43
C GLU A 152 5.33 2.76 -12.28
N GLN A 153 6.10 3.22 -13.26
CA GLN A 153 7.56 3.22 -13.19
C GLN A 153 8.08 4.11 -12.05
N ALA A 154 7.45 5.26 -11.81
CA ALA A 154 7.80 6.15 -10.71
C ALA A 154 7.52 5.50 -9.34
N GLN A 155 6.38 4.81 -9.18
CA GLN A 155 6.04 4.12 -7.95
C GLN A 155 6.92 2.89 -7.71
N ALA A 156 7.22 2.12 -8.76
CA ALA A 156 8.16 1.00 -8.68
C ALA A 156 9.55 1.46 -8.24
N ALA A 157 10.03 2.60 -8.77
CA ALA A 157 11.28 3.21 -8.33
C ALA A 157 11.23 3.63 -6.86
N ALA A 158 10.13 4.24 -6.39
CA ALA A 158 9.95 4.62 -4.99
C ALA A 158 10.01 3.41 -4.06
N VAL A 159 9.39 2.28 -4.43
CA VAL A 159 9.48 1.03 -3.67
C VAL A 159 10.92 0.51 -3.64
N GLY A 160 11.64 0.54 -4.76
CA GLY A 160 13.04 0.15 -4.82
C GLY A 160 13.93 0.99 -3.90
N ILE A 161 13.74 2.31 -3.87
CA ILE A 161 14.46 3.23 -2.97
C ILE A 161 14.15 2.91 -1.51
N ALA A 162 12.86 2.74 -1.16
CA ALA A 162 12.43 2.42 0.19
C ALA A 162 13.02 1.08 0.68
N LEU A 163 12.98 0.04 -0.16
CA LEU A 163 13.60 -1.25 0.13
C LEU A 163 15.12 -1.14 0.28
N GLY A 164 15.78 -0.33 -0.56
CA GLY A 164 17.21 -0.03 -0.45
C GLY A 164 17.57 0.61 0.89
N ALA A 165 16.78 1.59 1.35
CA ALA A 165 17.00 2.24 2.63
C ALA A 165 16.85 1.27 3.82
N LEU A 166 15.80 0.44 3.80
CA LEU A 166 15.55 -0.55 4.85
C LEU A 166 16.63 -1.64 4.89
N THR A 167 17.08 -2.11 3.72
CA THR A 167 18.13 -3.14 3.63
C THR A 167 19.49 -2.60 4.06
N TRP A 168 19.83 -1.34 3.73
CA TRP A 168 21.05 -0.70 4.21
C TRP A 168 21.09 -0.60 5.73
N ASN A 169 20.00 -0.14 6.36
CA ASN A 169 19.94 -0.04 7.82
C ASN A 169 20.15 -1.41 8.47
N ALA A 170 19.46 -2.44 7.97
CA ALA A 170 19.63 -3.81 8.44
C ALA A 170 21.07 -4.33 8.30
N ALA A 171 21.74 -4.06 7.18
CA ALA A 171 23.13 -4.45 6.97
C ALA A 171 24.08 -3.71 7.94
N SER A 172 23.96 -2.39 8.04
CA SER A 172 24.82 -1.58 8.90
C SER A 172 24.70 -1.95 10.37
N SER A 173 23.50 -2.34 10.82
CA SER A 173 23.28 -2.79 12.20
C SER A 173 24.06 -4.07 12.54
N MET A 174 24.38 -4.92 11.56
CA MET A 174 25.12 -6.16 11.80
C MET A 174 26.61 -5.92 12.07
N ASP A 175 27.20 -4.92 11.41
CA ASP A 175 28.62 -4.58 11.59
C ASP A 175 28.92 -4.05 13.01
N TYR A 176 27.90 -3.61 13.76
CA TYR A 176 28.05 -3.15 15.15
C TYR A 176 28.07 -4.27 16.20
N TYR A 177 27.61 -5.48 15.86
CA TYR A 177 27.48 -6.60 16.81
C TYR A 177 28.60 -7.66 16.68
N TYR A 178 29.60 -7.43 15.83
CA TYR A 178 30.78 -8.27 15.65
C TYR A 178 32.07 -7.49 15.92
#